data_AF-A0A2V4UNW3-F1
#
_entry.id   AF-A0A2V4UNW3-F1
#
_cell.length_a   1.000
_cell.length_b   1.000
_cell.length_c   1.000
_cell.angle_alpha   90.00
_cell.angle_beta   90.00
_cell.angle_gamma   90.00
#
_symmetry.space_group_name_H-M   'P 1'
#
loop_
_entity.id
_entity.type
_entity.pdbx_description
1 polymer ?
#
loop_
_entity_poly.entity_id
_entity_poly.type
_entity_poly.pdbx_seq_one_letter_code
_entity_poly.pdbx_strand_id
1 'polypeptide(L)'
;MKNLDINLWKSTLLNHFKYNLEKFATTTENKDVYCLILDCHATYGNVNLKWNTFDSFKKHVNKHYSSYTSDKLLGFRGLEYNVGDFSYEDTKQPELINEFEQLYEAKLSEFFDDEDEESSNELTQKFINALVEIIFELRPTFSKLNKTGHFISFIVEHDSEYYEYIKKTVTIEDYYKAFPEVKEYEQYLSIIYSTSKEEQVTHWSNLLYEFIIGNETEGTRSFKQMYRHKYDVEEEIIKLGVIASNEVVTLFEVFSGYTPSIDGQIIQSDSHTRWMFLSILIDINNANEKTINRLKQILIRKYEVDNEVQECINIARTLHTLDSVRFPEEIHDEGRIRLLNYEEYKSN
;
A
#
# COMPACT_ATOMS: atom_id res chain seq x y z
N MET A 1 31.95 11.04 27.39
CA MET A 1 30.60 11.03 26.79
C MET A 1 29.75 10.04 27.58
N LYS A 2 28.48 10.35 27.88
CA LYS A 2 27.54 9.32 28.36
C LYS A 2 27.43 8.29 27.22
N ASN A 3 27.64 7.00 27.52
CA ASN A 3 27.50 5.95 26.51
C ASN A 3 26.01 5.70 26.27
N LEU A 4 25.66 5.38 25.02
CA LEU A 4 24.32 4.95 24.65
C LEU A 4 23.97 3.64 25.39
N ASP A 5 23.01 3.69 26.31
CA ASP A 5 22.56 2.53 27.10
C ASP A 5 21.09 2.23 26.80
N ILE A 6 20.87 1.33 25.85
CA ILE A 6 19.54 0.87 25.42
C ILE A 6 18.79 0.20 26.56
N ASN A 7 19.46 -0.49 27.50
CA ASN A 7 18.78 -1.17 28.60
C ASN A 7 18.23 -0.18 29.62
N LEU A 8 19.03 0.84 29.97
CA LEU A 8 18.58 1.91 30.85
C LEU A 8 17.42 2.69 30.21
N TRP A 9 17.54 3.05 28.93
CA TRP A 9 16.46 3.71 28.19
C TRP A 9 15.19 2.86 28.16
N LYS A 10 15.30 1.59 27.75
CA LYS A 10 14.17 0.65 27.68
C LYS A 10 13.45 0.55 29.02
N SER A 11 14.18 0.36 30.13
CA SER A 11 13.57 0.25 31.46
C SER A 11 12.90 1.55 31.92
N THR A 12 13.48 2.71 31.58
CA THR A 12 12.92 4.03 31.88
C THR A 12 11.63 4.27 31.10
N LEU A 13 11.66 3.99 29.80
CA LEU A 13 10.53 4.12 28.88
C LEU A 13 9.38 3.18 29.29
N LEU A 14 9.69 1.92 29.59
CA LEU A 14 8.72 0.94 30.07
C LEU A 14 8.01 1.41 31.34
N ASN A 15 8.74 1.95 32.32
CA ASN A 15 8.15 2.45 33.55
C ASN A 15 7.26 3.69 33.30
N HIS A 16 7.69 4.58 32.40
CA HIS A 16 6.89 5.73 31.98
C HIS A 16 5.57 5.30 31.33
N PHE A 17 5.64 4.38 30.37
CA PHE A 17 4.48 3.83 29.68
C PHE A 17 3.53 3.10 30.65
N LYS A 18 4.06 2.29 31.57
CA LYS A 18 3.25 1.64 32.62
C LYS A 18 2.49 2.68 33.43
N TYR A 19 3.17 3.73 33.89
CA TYR A 19 2.54 4.80 34.67
C TYR A 19 1.40 5.49 33.90
N ASN A 20 1.62 5.86 32.64
CA ASN A 20 0.61 6.55 31.83
C ASN A 20 -0.61 5.66 31.56
N LEU A 21 -0.41 4.39 31.20
CA LEU A 21 -1.51 3.46 30.97
C LEU A 21 -2.29 3.16 32.25
N GLU A 22 -1.61 3.02 33.39
CA GLU A 22 -2.27 2.84 34.69
C GLU A 22 -3.08 4.06 35.10
N LYS A 23 -2.56 5.26 34.86
CA LYS A 23 -3.29 6.51 35.08
C LYS A 23 -4.53 6.57 34.19
N PHE A 24 -4.38 6.32 32.89
CA PHE A 24 -5.50 6.27 31.95
C PHE A 24 -6.54 5.22 32.36
N ALA A 25 -6.11 4.06 32.86
CA ALA A 25 -7.01 2.99 33.28
C ALA A 25 -7.99 3.40 34.39
N THR A 26 -7.67 4.44 35.17
CA THR A 26 -8.55 5.00 36.22
C THR A 26 -9.57 6.02 35.72
N THR A 27 -9.48 6.42 34.45
CA THR A 27 -10.33 7.45 33.85
C THR A 27 -11.66 6.87 33.36
N THR A 28 -12.65 7.73 33.14
CA THR A 28 -13.96 7.33 32.60
C THR A 28 -13.89 6.94 31.11
N GLU A 29 -12.82 7.36 30.45
CA GLU A 29 -12.46 7.19 29.06
C GLU A 29 -11.87 5.80 28.78
N ASN A 30 -11.47 5.05 29.82
CA ASN A 30 -11.02 3.66 29.70
C ASN A 30 -12.19 2.73 29.38
N LYS A 31 -12.66 2.77 28.13
CA LYS A 31 -13.75 1.95 27.57
C LYS A 31 -13.44 1.66 26.12
N ASP A 32 -13.71 0.42 25.71
CA ASP A 32 -13.57 -0.02 24.32
C ASP A 32 -12.22 0.38 23.70
N VAL A 33 -11.15 0.18 24.46
CA VAL A 33 -9.78 0.41 23.99
C VAL A 33 -9.44 -0.67 22.97
N TYR A 34 -9.23 -0.30 21.71
CA TYR A 34 -9.03 -1.26 20.62
C TYR A 34 -7.58 -1.30 20.12
N CYS A 35 -6.78 -0.28 20.41
CA CYS A 35 -5.40 -0.24 19.93
C CYS A 35 -4.48 0.54 20.86
N LEU A 36 -3.22 0.10 20.88
CA LEU A 36 -2.07 0.78 21.46
C LEU A 36 -0.89 0.67 20.51
N ILE A 37 -0.27 1.78 20.15
CA ILE A 37 0.82 1.82 19.17
C ILE A 37 2.03 2.51 19.79
N LEU A 38 3.20 1.93 19.59
CA LEU A 38 4.48 2.65 19.73
C LEU A 38 4.79 3.29 18.38
N ASP A 39 4.52 4.58 18.26
CA ASP A 39 4.82 5.42 17.11
C ASP A 39 6.27 5.88 17.24
N CYS A 40 7.19 5.21 16.55
CA CYS A 40 8.62 5.44 16.68
C CYS A 40 9.19 6.11 15.43
N HIS A 41 10.29 6.82 15.64
CA HIS A 41 11.08 7.39 14.57
C HIS A 41 12.49 6.80 14.63
N ALA A 42 12.72 5.69 13.92
CA ALA A 42 13.91 4.86 14.08
C ALA A 42 15.22 5.57 13.73
N THR A 43 15.17 6.64 12.93
CA THR A 43 16.31 7.51 12.61
C THR A 43 16.68 8.46 13.75
N TYR A 44 15.68 8.91 14.53
CA TYR A 44 15.87 9.89 15.60
C TYR A 44 15.82 9.27 17.00
N GLY A 45 15.42 7.99 17.11
CA GLY A 45 15.26 7.28 18.37
C GLY A 45 14.02 7.69 19.17
N ASN A 46 13.19 8.58 18.63
CA ASN A 46 11.96 9.04 19.28
C ASN A 46 10.91 7.94 19.31
N VAL A 47 10.13 7.87 20.38
CA VAL A 47 9.01 6.95 20.48
C VAL A 47 7.90 7.54 21.33
N ASN A 48 6.68 7.53 20.80
CA ASN A 48 5.48 7.93 21.51
C ASN A 48 4.53 6.74 21.67
N LEU A 49 4.03 6.55 22.87
CA LEU A 49 2.97 5.61 23.17
C LEU A 49 1.63 6.28 22.89
N LYS A 50 0.93 5.79 21.88
CA LYS A 50 -0.41 6.26 21.52
C LYS A 50 -1.43 5.15 21.74
N TRP A 51 -2.66 5.50 22.08
CA TRP A 51 -3.77 4.54 22.14
C TRP A 51 -5.08 5.22 21.79
N ASN A 52 -6.09 4.42 21.48
CA ASN A 52 -7.39 4.96 21.09
C ASN A 52 -8.56 4.10 21.58
N THR A 53 -9.73 4.72 21.64
CA THR A 53 -11.01 4.08 21.97
C THR A 53 -12.00 4.27 20.84
N PHE A 54 -13.02 3.42 20.75
CA PHE A 54 -14.04 3.60 19.71
C PHE A 54 -14.80 4.91 19.82
N ASP A 55 -15.05 5.39 21.04
CA ASP A 55 -15.74 6.66 21.25
C ASP A 55 -14.90 7.84 20.77
N SER A 56 -13.59 7.84 21.06
CA SER A 56 -12.69 8.90 20.60
C SER A 56 -12.52 8.88 19.08
N PHE A 57 -12.33 7.70 18.48
CA PHE A 57 -12.30 7.55 17.02
C PHE A 57 -13.57 8.08 16.36
N LYS A 58 -14.75 7.67 16.83
CA LYS A 58 -16.04 8.11 16.29
C LYS A 58 -16.24 9.62 16.39
N LYS A 59 -15.85 10.23 17.53
CA LYS A 59 -15.90 11.68 17.72
C LYS A 59 -15.01 12.41 16.73
N HIS A 60 -13.80 11.90 16.51
CA HIS A 60 -12.84 12.50 15.58
C HIS A 60 -13.32 12.41 14.13
N VAL A 61 -13.78 11.24 13.70
CA VAL A 61 -14.37 11.02 12.36
C VAL A 61 -15.55 11.95 12.11
N ASN A 62 -16.49 12.06 13.06
CA ASN A 62 -17.66 12.94 12.89
C ASN A 62 -17.26 14.41 12.74
N LYS A 63 -16.17 14.83 13.37
CA LYS A 63 -15.71 16.22 13.37
C LYS A 63 -14.89 16.56 12.12
N HIS A 64 -14.06 15.64 11.64
CA HIS A 64 -13.04 15.93 10.62
C HIS A 64 -13.24 15.16 9.30
N TYR A 65 -13.92 14.02 9.32
CA TYR A 65 -13.95 13.06 8.20
C TYR A 65 -15.37 12.54 7.90
N SER A 66 -16.39 13.38 8.10
CA SER A 66 -17.80 12.99 7.89
C SER A 66 -18.14 12.58 6.45
N SER A 67 -17.32 12.94 5.47
CA SER A 67 -17.47 12.57 4.06
C SER A 67 -16.69 11.31 3.66
N TYR A 68 -15.90 10.73 4.57
CA TYR A 68 -15.11 9.55 4.25
C TYR A 68 -15.99 8.31 4.13
N THR A 69 -15.65 7.48 3.15
CA THR A 69 -16.27 6.18 2.92
C THR A 69 -15.75 5.16 3.93
N SER A 70 -16.48 4.06 4.12
CA SER A 70 -16.13 3.03 5.11
C SER A 70 -14.73 2.44 4.90
N ASP A 71 -14.27 2.28 3.66
CA ASP A 71 -12.92 1.78 3.35
C ASP A 71 -11.82 2.75 3.81
N LYS A 72 -12.03 4.06 3.68
CA LYS A 72 -11.09 5.08 4.19
C LYS A 72 -11.07 5.16 5.71
N LEU A 73 -12.16 4.76 6.36
CA LEU A 73 -12.28 4.80 7.81
C LEU A 73 -11.75 3.51 8.46
N LEU A 74 -12.19 2.36 7.96
CA LEU A 74 -12.08 1.05 8.60
C LEU A 74 -11.23 0.06 7.81
N GLY A 75 -10.71 0.44 6.64
CA GLY A 75 -9.79 -0.44 5.92
C GLY A 75 -8.48 -0.65 6.67
N PHE A 76 -7.73 -1.67 6.27
CA PHE A 76 -6.41 -1.96 6.78
C PHE A 76 -5.48 -0.74 6.85
N ARG A 77 -5.61 0.21 5.92
CA ARG A 77 -4.88 1.50 5.91
C ARG A 77 -5.79 2.70 6.17
N GLY A 78 -6.93 2.46 6.80
CA GLY A 78 -7.93 3.46 7.13
C GLY A 78 -7.56 4.26 8.38
N LEU A 79 -8.37 5.27 8.67
CA LEU A 79 -8.16 6.18 9.80
C LEU A 79 -8.20 5.49 11.17
N GLU A 80 -8.86 4.34 11.31
CA GLU A 80 -9.00 3.64 12.59
C GLU A 80 -7.66 3.33 13.26
N TYR A 81 -6.63 2.99 12.48
CA TYR A 81 -5.30 2.68 12.99
C TYR A 81 -4.25 3.74 12.60
N ASN A 82 -4.69 4.91 12.14
CA ASN A 82 -3.79 6.03 11.84
C ASN A 82 -3.36 6.74 13.14
N VAL A 83 -2.08 6.62 13.49
CA VAL A 83 -1.48 7.20 14.71
C VAL A 83 -1.57 8.74 14.78
N GLY A 84 -1.71 9.42 13.65
CA GLY A 84 -1.89 10.87 13.59
C GLY A 84 -3.27 11.35 14.07
N ASP A 85 -4.26 10.45 14.11
CA ASP A 85 -5.64 10.74 14.50
C ASP A 85 -6.01 10.16 15.88
N PHE A 86 -5.04 9.59 16.59
CA PHE A 86 -5.27 9.03 17.92
C PHE A 86 -5.52 10.14 18.95
N SER A 87 -6.49 9.92 19.85
CA SER A 87 -6.87 10.94 20.84
C SER A 87 -6.08 10.89 22.13
N TYR A 88 -5.31 9.82 22.36
CA TYR A 88 -4.52 9.66 23.57
C TYR A 88 -3.08 9.32 23.22
N GLU A 89 -2.16 10.02 23.88
CA GLU A 89 -0.72 9.83 23.77
C GLU A 89 -0.08 9.99 25.15
N ASP A 90 1.09 9.39 25.34
CA ASP A 90 1.91 9.71 26.48
C ASP A 90 2.38 11.17 26.37
N THR A 91 2.35 11.86 27.50
CA THR A 91 2.78 13.26 27.55
C THR A 91 3.87 13.41 28.60
N LYS A 92 4.83 14.29 28.32
CA LYS A 92 5.93 14.67 29.23
C LYS A 92 6.89 13.52 29.52
N GLN A 93 7.64 13.13 28.51
CA GLN A 93 8.67 12.12 28.66
C GLN A 93 9.76 12.56 29.65
N PRO A 94 10.24 11.64 30.50
CA PRO A 94 11.41 11.85 31.36
C PRO A 94 12.62 12.41 30.60
N GLU A 95 13.38 13.31 31.24
CA GLU A 95 14.61 13.88 30.65
C GLU A 95 15.60 12.82 30.19
N LEU A 96 15.69 11.68 30.90
CA LEU A 96 16.56 10.56 30.53
C LEU A 96 16.20 9.92 29.18
N ILE A 97 14.93 9.97 28.77
CA ILE A 97 14.50 9.48 27.45
C ILE A 97 14.97 10.47 26.38
N ASN A 98 14.71 11.77 26.58
CA ASN A 98 15.17 12.82 25.66
C ASN A 98 16.70 12.84 25.50
N GLU A 99 17.45 12.63 26.59
CA GLU A 99 18.91 12.50 26.53
C GLU A 99 19.35 11.28 25.69
N PHE A 100 18.63 10.16 25.79
CA PHE A 100 18.92 8.97 24.99
C PHE A 100 18.65 9.23 23.51
N GLU A 101 17.52 9.86 23.16
CA GLU A 101 17.16 10.18 21.77
C GLU A 101 18.28 10.99 21.08
N GLN A 102 18.78 12.04 21.75
CA GLN A 102 19.89 12.86 21.24
C GLN A 102 21.18 12.05 21.05
N LEU A 103 21.52 11.18 22.00
CA LEU A 103 22.71 10.33 21.90
C LEU A 103 22.57 9.28 20.79
N TYR A 104 21.36 8.74 20.61
CA TYR A 104 21.04 7.76 19.60
C TYR A 104 21.11 8.37 18.20
N GLU A 105 20.47 9.52 17.99
CA GLU A 105 20.50 10.27 16.72
C GLU A 105 21.94 10.66 16.35
N ALA A 106 22.71 11.18 17.31
CA ALA A 106 24.11 11.51 17.08
C ALA A 106 24.92 10.27 16.67
N LYS A 107 24.68 9.12 17.31
CA LYS A 107 25.40 7.88 17.01
C LYS A 107 25.02 7.30 15.65
N LEU A 108 23.75 7.34 15.26
CA LEU A 108 23.33 6.95 13.91
C LEU A 108 23.91 7.89 12.85
N SER A 109 23.90 9.19 13.12
CA SER A 109 24.48 10.19 12.21
C SER A 109 25.97 9.93 11.95
N GLU A 110 26.74 9.59 12.99
CA GLU A 110 28.14 9.17 12.83
C GLU A 110 28.27 7.97 11.88
N PHE A 111 27.42 6.94 12.01
CA PHE A 111 27.47 5.78 11.11
C PHE A 111 27.08 6.13 9.68
N PHE A 112 26.12 7.04 9.47
CA PHE A 112 25.76 7.49 8.13
C PHE A 112 26.87 8.33 7.49
N ASP A 113 27.50 9.23 8.26
CA ASP A 113 28.64 10.03 7.79
C ASP A 113 29.85 9.17 7.43
N ASP A 114 30.04 8.05 8.16
CA ASP A 114 31.11 7.08 7.92
C ASP A 114 30.74 6.00 6.86
N GLU A 115 29.54 6.08 6.25
CA GLU A 115 28.99 5.06 5.33
C GLU A 115 28.96 3.63 5.91
N ASP A 116 28.85 3.50 7.24
CA ASP A 116 28.76 2.24 7.97
C ASP A 116 27.31 1.73 8.05
N GLU A 117 26.84 1.18 6.93
CA GLU A 117 25.50 0.58 6.81
C GLU A 117 25.29 -0.61 7.78
N GLU A 118 26.33 -1.38 8.09
CA GLU A 118 26.20 -2.54 8.98
C GLU A 118 25.89 -2.09 10.42
N SER A 119 26.67 -1.15 10.95
CA SER A 119 26.50 -0.66 12.31
C SER A 119 25.21 0.16 12.48
N SER A 120 24.84 0.97 11.49
CA SER A 120 23.58 1.72 11.51
C SER A 120 22.36 0.79 11.50
N ASN A 121 22.37 -0.26 10.68
CA ASN A 121 21.32 -1.28 10.66
C ASN A 121 21.29 -2.08 11.97
N GLU A 122 22.44 -2.48 12.53
CA GLU A 122 22.50 -3.21 13.79
C GLU A 122 21.93 -2.37 14.95
N LEU A 123 22.28 -1.08 15.01
CA LEU A 123 21.78 -0.17 16.04
C LEU A 123 20.26 0.04 15.92
N THR A 124 19.78 0.27 14.70
CA THR A 124 18.34 0.39 14.39
C THR A 124 17.59 -0.87 14.80
N GLN A 125 18.13 -2.05 14.48
CA GLN A 125 17.49 -3.30 14.82
C GLN A 125 17.46 -3.55 16.35
N LYS A 126 18.52 -3.14 17.08
CA LYS A 126 18.54 -3.17 18.56
C LYS A 126 17.46 -2.26 19.15
N PHE A 127 17.30 -1.05 18.61
CA PHE A 127 16.24 -0.12 19.02
C PHE A 127 14.85 -0.71 18.81
N ILE A 128 14.54 -1.21 17.61
CA ILE A 128 13.24 -1.83 17.30
C ILE A 128 12.99 -3.07 18.18
N ASN A 129 14.00 -3.92 18.40
CA ASN A 129 13.83 -5.09 19.26
C ASN A 129 13.53 -4.72 20.71
N ALA A 130 14.15 -3.65 21.23
CA ALA A 130 13.83 -3.14 22.56
C ALA A 130 12.38 -2.64 22.65
N LEU A 131 11.84 -1.98 21.61
CA LEU A 131 10.42 -1.60 21.54
C LEU A 131 9.49 -2.82 21.52
N VAL A 132 9.87 -3.88 20.81
CA VAL A 132 9.12 -5.15 20.79
C VAL A 132 9.06 -5.75 22.19
N GLU A 133 10.19 -5.80 22.89
CA GLU A 133 10.26 -6.26 24.27
C GLU A 133 9.40 -5.40 25.21
N ILE A 134 9.39 -4.07 25.03
CA ILE A 134 8.53 -3.17 25.80
C ILE A 134 7.05 -3.53 25.63
N ILE A 135 6.57 -3.77 24.40
CA ILE A 135 5.17 -4.17 24.18
C ILE A 135 4.86 -5.48 24.93
N PHE A 136 5.75 -6.47 24.87
CA PHE A 136 5.56 -7.72 25.61
C PHE A 136 5.52 -7.51 27.12
N GLU A 137 6.42 -6.67 27.65
CA GLU A 137 6.50 -6.36 29.08
C GLU A 137 5.36 -5.46 29.58
N LEU A 138 4.65 -4.76 28.69
CA LEU A 138 3.46 -3.99 29.00
C LEU A 138 2.17 -4.83 29.05
N ARG A 139 2.17 -6.07 28.54
CA ARG A 139 0.97 -6.94 28.51
C ARG A 139 0.27 -7.08 29.87
N PRO A 140 0.96 -7.26 31.01
CA PRO A 140 0.30 -7.27 32.31
C PRO A 140 -0.45 -5.95 32.61
N THR A 141 0.10 -4.81 32.20
CA THR A 141 -0.55 -3.51 32.35
C THR A 141 -1.77 -3.37 31.44
N PHE A 142 -1.74 -3.95 30.23
CA PHE A 142 -2.91 -3.97 29.34
C PHE A 142 -4.13 -4.63 29.99
N SER A 143 -3.96 -5.55 30.94
CA SER A 143 -5.08 -6.16 31.67
C SER A 143 -5.95 -5.15 32.45
N LYS A 144 -5.39 -3.97 32.78
CA LYS A 144 -6.11 -2.87 33.46
C LYS A 144 -6.97 -2.03 32.51
N LEU A 145 -6.74 -2.16 31.21
CA LEU A 145 -7.52 -1.48 30.17
C LEU A 145 -8.81 -2.26 29.90
N ASN A 146 -9.92 -1.52 29.77
CA ASN A 146 -11.20 -2.06 29.32
C ASN A 146 -11.17 -2.19 27.78
N LYS A 147 -10.64 -3.32 27.33
CA LYS A 147 -10.28 -3.57 25.93
C LYS A 147 -11.44 -4.15 25.14
N THR A 148 -11.43 -3.91 23.83
CA THR A 148 -12.27 -4.66 22.89
C THR A 148 -11.77 -6.10 22.74
N GLY A 149 -12.61 -6.97 22.16
CA GLY A 149 -12.24 -8.36 21.87
C GLY A 149 -11.17 -8.54 20.78
N HIS A 150 -10.82 -7.47 20.08
CA HIS A 150 -9.83 -7.42 19.00
C HIS A 150 -8.72 -6.41 19.30
N PHE A 151 -8.45 -6.14 20.59
CA PHE A 151 -7.37 -5.24 20.96
C PHE A 151 -6.03 -5.74 20.42
N ILE A 152 -5.31 -4.85 19.72
CA ILE A 152 -3.96 -5.11 19.23
C ILE A 152 -2.98 -4.05 19.74
N SER A 153 -1.72 -4.46 19.90
CA SER A 153 -0.63 -3.57 20.28
C SER A 153 0.60 -3.82 19.44
N PHE A 154 1.13 -2.78 18.79
CA PHE A 154 2.25 -2.92 17.83
C PHE A 154 3.10 -1.66 17.69
N ILE A 155 4.12 -1.74 16.85
CA ILE A 155 5.07 -0.66 16.55
C ILE A 155 4.81 -0.18 15.13
N VAL A 156 4.84 1.13 14.93
CA VAL A 156 4.79 1.79 13.62
C VAL A 156 6.00 2.70 13.52
N GLU A 157 6.68 2.67 12.38
CA GLU A 157 7.65 3.70 12.02
C GLU A 157 6.88 4.92 11.50
N HIS A 158 7.13 6.09 12.06
CA HIS A 158 6.33 7.31 11.88
C HIS A 158 6.10 7.69 10.42
N ASP A 159 7.15 7.55 9.60
CA ASP A 159 7.13 7.89 8.17
C ASP A 159 6.84 6.68 7.27
N SER A 160 6.54 5.51 7.85
CA SER A 160 6.25 4.31 7.07
C SER A 160 4.74 4.14 6.86
N GLU A 161 4.36 4.01 5.60
CA GLU A 161 3.00 3.59 5.21
C GLU A 161 2.75 2.08 5.44
N TYR A 162 3.76 1.35 5.94
CA TYR A 162 3.70 -0.08 6.17
C TYR A 162 3.70 -0.41 7.67
N TYR A 163 2.76 -1.27 8.08
CA TYR A 163 2.78 -1.88 9.42
C TYR A 163 3.83 -3.00 9.50
N GLU A 164 5.08 -2.70 9.15
CA GLU A 164 6.18 -3.66 9.02
C GLU A 164 6.35 -4.52 10.27
N TYR A 165 6.26 -3.91 11.45
CA TYR A 165 6.53 -4.56 12.73
C TYR A 165 5.31 -5.17 13.41
N ILE A 166 4.11 -5.09 12.81
CA ILE A 166 2.88 -5.61 13.43
C ILE A 166 2.98 -7.10 13.75
N LYS A 167 3.60 -7.87 12.85
CA LYS A 167 3.79 -9.32 13.00
C LYS A 167 4.77 -9.69 14.12
N LYS A 168 5.59 -8.75 14.61
CA LYS A 168 6.50 -9.00 15.73
C LYS A 168 5.77 -9.06 17.08
N THR A 169 4.56 -8.52 17.18
CA THR A 169 3.86 -8.30 18.46
C THR A 169 2.39 -8.75 18.48
N VAL A 170 1.77 -8.83 17.30
CA VAL A 170 0.37 -9.23 17.12
C VAL A 170 0.31 -10.65 16.55
N THR A 171 -0.51 -11.50 17.17
CA THR A 171 -0.75 -12.86 16.66
C THR A 171 -1.56 -12.81 15.37
N ILE A 172 -1.44 -13.81 14.50
CA ILE A 172 -2.25 -13.86 13.27
C ILE A 172 -3.76 -13.89 13.58
N GLU A 173 -4.15 -14.49 14.69
CA GLU A 173 -5.55 -14.54 15.13
C GLU A 173 -6.06 -13.14 15.48
N ASP A 174 -5.31 -12.37 16.28
CA ASP A 174 -5.72 -11.02 16.68
C ASP A 174 -5.59 -10.03 15.52
N TYR A 175 -4.60 -10.22 14.64
CA TYR A 175 -4.46 -9.47 13.40
C TYR A 175 -5.72 -9.59 12.54
N TYR A 176 -6.23 -10.81 12.33
CA TYR A 176 -7.47 -10.99 11.55
C TYR A 176 -8.75 -10.58 12.30
N LYS A 177 -8.72 -10.46 13.63
CA LYS A 177 -9.83 -9.87 14.37
C LYS A 177 -9.86 -8.35 14.19
N ALA A 178 -8.69 -7.72 14.13
CA ALA A 178 -8.55 -6.28 13.87
C ALA A 178 -8.79 -5.93 12.39
N PHE A 179 -8.35 -6.80 11.47
CA PHE A 179 -8.43 -6.59 10.01
C PHE A 179 -9.14 -7.77 9.33
N PRO A 180 -10.45 -7.96 9.58
CA PRO A 180 -11.21 -9.09 9.02
C PRO A 180 -11.22 -9.09 7.49
N GLU A 181 -11.24 -7.92 6.85
CA GLU A 181 -11.19 -7.76 5.40
C GLU A 181 -9.88 -8.31 4.81
N VAL A 182 -8.78 -8.25 5.55
CA VAL A 182 -7.49 -8.78 5.09
C VAL A 182 -7.55 -10.30 5.07
N LYS A 183 -8.15 -10.91 6.10
CA LYS A 183 -8.38 -12.36 6.12
C LYS A 183 -9.25 -12.80 4.95
N GLU A 184 -10.36 -12.09 4.72
CA GLU A 184 -11.27 -12.39 3.62
C GLU A 184 -10.57 -12.27 2.27
N TYR A 185 -9.76 -11.24 2.08
CA TYR A 185 -8.98 -11.06 0.85
C TYR A 185 -7.93 -12.15 0.65
N GLU A 186 -7.20 -12.54 1.70
CA GLU A 186 -6.22 -13.63 1.59
C GLU A 186 -6.90 -14.98 1.29
N GLN A 187 -8.08 -15.22 1.86
CA GLN A 187 -8.90 -16.38 1.52
C GLN A 187 -9.37 -16.34 0.07
N TYR A 188 -9.85 -15.18 -0.39
CA TYR A 188 -10.23 -14.95 -1.77
C TYR A 188 -9.07 -15.24 -2.74
N LEU A 189 -7.88 -14.68 -2.48
CA LEU A 189 -6.68 -14.95 -3.26
C LEU A 189 -6.31 -16.43 -3.26
N SER A 190 -6.42 -17.11 -2.12
CA SER A 190 -6.11 -18.56 -2.04
C SER A 190 -7.01 -19.40 -2.95
N ILE A 191 -8.28 -19.02 -3.10
CA ILE A 191 -9.21 -19.68 -4.01
C ILE A 191 -8.79 -19.42 -5.46
N ILE A 192 -8.55 -18.17 -5.82
CA ILE A 192 -8.16 -17.80 -7.18
C ILE A 192 -6.82 -18.43 -7.56
N TYR A 193 -5.82 -18.40 -6.69
CA TYR A 193 -4.50 -18.97 -6.93
C TYR A 193 -4.49 -20.51 -7.03
N SER A 194 -5.54 -21.18 -6.54
CA SER A 194 -5.71 -22.62 -6.72
C SER A 194 -6.19 -23.02 -8.13
N THR A 195 -6.65 -22.06 -8.93
CA THR A 195 -7.07 -22.26 -10.33
C THR A 195 -5.89 -22.19 -11.31
N SER A 196 -6.11 -22.59 -12.57
CA SER A 196 -5.09 -22.45 -13.62
C SER A 196 -4.73 -20.99 -13.88
N LYS A 197 -3.55 -20.72 -14.45
CA LYS A 197 -3.13 -19.34 -14.72
C LYS A 197 -4.05 -18.66 -15.75
N GLU A 198 -4.59 -19.42 -16.69
CA GLU A 198 -5.58 -18.96 -17.66
C GLU A 198 -6.90 -18.54 -17.00
N GLU A 199 -7.37 -19.30 -16.01
CA GLU A 199 -8.54 -18.95 -15.20
C GLU A 199 -8.27 -17.69 -14.36
N GLN A 200 -7.08 -17.55 -13.78
CA GLN A 200 -6.65 -16.35 -13.05
C GLN A 200 -6.67 -15.11 -13.97
N VAL A 201 -6.10 -15.20 -15.17
CA VAL A 201 -6.12 -14.10 -16.16
C VAL A 201 -7.56 -13.71 -16.49
N THR A 202 -8.41 -14.68 -16.78
CA THR A 202 -9.81 -14.45 -17.12
C THR A 202 -10.55 -13.75 -15.98
N HIS A 203 -10.36 -14.24 -14.76
CA HIS A 203 -10.97 -13.69 -13.57
C HIS A 203 -10.60 -12.23 -13.33
N TRP A 204 -9.30 -11.92 -13.29
CA TRP A 204 -8.83 -10.56 -13.00
C TRP A 204 -9.16 -9.58 -14.13
N SER A 205 -9.07 -10.01 -15.38
CA SER A 205 -9.40 -9.15 -16.53
C SER A 205 -10.88 -8.79 -16.57
N ASN A 206 -11.76 -9.76 -16.26
CA ASN A 206 -13.20 -9.49 -16.14
C ASN A 206 -13.50 -8.56 -14.96
N LEU A 207 -12.89 -8.80 -13.81
CA LEU A 207 -13.09 -7.96 -12.63
C LEU A 207 -12.62 -6.52 -12.90
N LEU A 208 -11.48 -6.34 -13.58
CA LEU A 208 -10.99 -5.02 -13.99
C LEU A 208 -11.95 -4.34 -14.97
N TYR A 209 -12.46 -5.05 -15.98
CA TYR A 209 -13.49 -4.54 -16.89
C TYR A 209 -14.71 -4.05 -16.12
N GLU A 210 -15.25 -4.85 -15.21
CA GLU A 210 -16.43 -4.52 -14.38
C GLU A 210 -16.20 -3.27 -13.52
N PHE A 211 -15.01 -3.13 -12.93
CA PHE A 211 -14.62 -1.93 -12.17
C PHE A 211 -14.63 -0.68 -13.03
N ILE A 212 -14.11 -0.75 -14.26
CA ILE A 212 -14.00 0.41 -15.15
C ILE A 212 -15.36 0.85 -15.67
N ILE A 213 -16.23 -0.10 -16.06
CA ILE A 213 -17.58 0.24 -16.55
C ILE A 213 -18.55 0.60 -15.42
N GLY A 214 -18.14 0.44 -14.16
CA GLY A 214 -18.96 0.75 -12.99
C GLY A 214 -20.11 -0.23 -12.77
N ASN A 215 -19.99 -1.48 -13.25
CA ASN A 215 -21.04 -2.49 -13.10
C ASN A 215 -20.94 -3.19 -11.73
N GLU A 216 -22.01 -3.15 -10.94
CA GLU A 216 -22.04 -3.77 -9.60
C GLU A 216 -22.44 -5.25 -9.65
N THR A 217 -21.50 -6.07 -10.11
CA THR A 217 -21.57 -7.53 -10.07
C THR A 217 -21.38 -8.06 -8.64
N GLU A 218 -21.61 -9.36 -8.45
CA GLU A 218 -21.29 -10.03 -7.18
C GLU A 218 -19.78 -9.98 -6.90
N GLY A 219 -18.94 -10.14 -7.93
CA GLY A 219 -17.48 -10.05 -7.83
C GLY A 219 -17.00 -8.68 -7.35
N THR A 220 -17.40 -7.60 -8.03
CA THR A 220 -17.02 -6.23 -7.62
C THR A 220 -17.57 -5.84 -6.25
N ARG A 221 -18.79 -6.29 -5.89
CA ARG A 221 -19.35 -6.05 -4.54
C ARG A 221 -18.55 -6.77 -3.46
N SER A 222 -18.21 -8.04 -3.66
CA SER A 222 -17.37 -8.79 -2.73
C SER A 222 -15.99 -8.14 -2.57
N PHE A 223 -15.39 -7.68 -3.68
CA PHE A 223 -14.07 -7.06 -3.67
C PHE A 223 -14.06 -5.72 -2.91
N LYS A 224 -15.07 -4.87 -3.13
CA LYS A 224 -15.25 -3.62 -2.39
C LYS A 224 -15.51 -3.83 -0.90
N GLN A 225 -16.22 -4.91 -0.52
CA GLN A 225 -16.45 -5.25 0.89
C GLN A 225 -15.15 -5.63 1.62
N MET A 226 -14.18 -6.19 0.89
CA MET A 226 -12.83 -6.45 1.40
C MET A 226 -11.93 -5.18 1.35
N TYR A 227 -12.52 -4.02 1.09
CA TYR A 227 -11.82 -2.73 0.90
C TYR A 227 -10.70 -2.82 -0.13
N ARG A 228 -11.00 -3.47 -1.27
CA ARG A 228 -10.12 -3.55 -2.44
C ARG A 228 -10.72 -2.82 -3.61
N HIS A 229 -9.85 -2.31 -4.47
CA HIS A 229 -10.18 -1.42 -5.58
C HIS A 229 -9.52 -1.92 -6.87
N LYS A 230 -9.76 -1.21 -7.98
CA LYS A 230 -9.20 -1.58 -9.29
C LYS A 230 -7.67 -1.74 -9.28
N TYR A 231 -6.95 -0.95 -8.46
CA TYR A 231 -5.50 -1.02 -8.37
C TYR A 231 -5.00 -2.36 -7.81
N ASP A 232 -5.72 -2.96 -6.87
CA ASP A 232 -5.40 -4.32 -6.40
C ASP A 232 -5.57 -5.34 -7.52
N VAL A 233 -6.55 -5.15 -8.42
CA VAL A 233 -6.74 -6.01 -9.60
C VAL A 233 -5.60 -5.81 -10.61
N GLU A 234 -5.18 -4.57 -10.83
CA GLU A 234 -4.03 -4.23 -11.68
C GLU A 234 -2.76 -4.95 -11.20
N GLU A 235 -2.47 -4.91 -9.89
CA GLU A 235 -1.32 -5.62 -9.30
C GLU A 235 -1.39 -7.14 -9.53
N GLU A 236 -2.56 -7.75 -9.39
CA GLU A 236 -2.73 -9.18 -9.62
C GLU A 236 -2.54 -9.58 -11.09
N ILE A 237 -2.96 -8.72 -12.03
CA ILE A 237 -2.68 -8.89 -13.46
C ILE A 237 -1.18 -8.77 -13.74
N ILE A 238 -0.50 -7.79 -13.14
CA ILE A 238 0.95 -7.61 -13.30
C ILE A 238 1.71 -8.84 -12.79
N LYS A 239 1.33 -9.38 -11.62
CA LYS A 239 1.95 -10.61 -11.05
C LYS A 239 1.81 -11.84 -11.94
N LEU A 240 0.78 -11.91 -12.79
CA LEU A 240 0.63 -12.99 -13.77
C LEU A 240 1.63 -12.88 -14.92
N GLY A 241 2.08 -11.67 -15.24
CA GLY A 241 3.13 -11.42 -16.22
C GLY A 241 2.69 -11.71 -17.66
N VAL A 242 3.59 -12.30 -18.45
CA VAL A 242 3.44 -12.51 -19.91
C VAL A 242 2.10 -13.17 -20.29
N ILE A 243 1.59 -14.09 -19.47
CA ILE A 243 0.34 -14.80 -19.77
C ILE A 243 -0.89 -13.86 -19.78
N ALA A 244 -0.86 -12.78 -19.00
CA ALA A 244 -1.93 -11.79 -18.95
C ALA A 244 -1.83 -10.74 -20.07
N SER A 245 -0.64 -10.52 -20.64
CA SER A 245 -0.37 -9.45 -21.61
C SER A 245 -1.36 -9.42 -22.80
N ASN A 246 -1.74 -10.59 -23.32
CA ASN A 246 -2.69 -10.68 -24.43
C ASN A 246 -4.08 -10.15 -24.06
N GLU A 247 -4.53 -10.42 -22.83
CA GLU A 247 -5.84 -9.99 -22.35
C GLU A 247 -5.86 -8.51 -22.00
N VAL A 248 -4.75 -7.98 -21.49
CA VAL A 248 -4.59 -6.53 -21.29
C VAL A 248 -4.68 -5.76 -22.61
N VAL A 249 -4.06 -6.27 -23.69
CA VAL A 249 -4.24 -5.69 -25.04
C VAL A 249 -5.68 -5.83 -25.54
N THR A 250 -6.36 -6.94 -25.25
CA THR A 250 -7.79 -7.09 -25.58
C THR A 250 -8.64 -6.03 -24.88
N LEU A 251 -8.44 -5.81 -23.59
CA LEU A 251 -9.13 -4.75 -22.85
C LEU A 251 -8.81 -3.37 -23.44
N PHE A 252 -7.55 -3.08 -23.77
CA PHE A 252 -7.18 -1.84 -24.44
C PHE A 252 -7.91 -1.63 -25.77
N GLU A 253 -8.04 -2.67 -26.60
CA GLU A 253 -8.81 -2.62 -27.85
C GLU A 253 -10.31 -2.37 -27.61
N VAL A 254 -10.88 -3.03 -26.59
CA VAL A 254 -12.29 -2.87 -26.21
C VAL A 254 -12.57 -1.42 -25.81
N PHE A 255 -11.73 -0.85 -24.95
CA PHE A 255 -11.88 0.53 -24.47
C PHE A 255 -11.40 1.60 -25.46
N SER A 256 -10.76 1.18 -26.56
CA SER A 256 -10.47 2.00 -27.74
C SER A 256 -11.58 1.95 -28.80
N GLY A 257 -12.61 1.12 -28.60
CA GLY A 257 -13.72 0.96 -29.54
C GLY A 257 -13.39 0.13 -30.78
N TYR A 258 -12.28 -0.61 -30.77
CA TYR A 258 -11.89 -1.46 -31.91
C TYR A 258 -12.53 -2.84 -31.87
N THR A 259 -12.83 -3.32 -30.67
CA THR A 259 -13.50 -4.60 -30.45
C THR A 259 -14.72 -4.37 -29.55
N PRO A 260 -15.84 -5.07 -29.80
CA PRO A 260 -16.96 -5.06 -28.87
C PRO A 260 -16.55 -5.62 -27.50
N SER A 261 -17.13 -5.08 -26.44
CA SER A 261 -17.03 -5.64 -25.11
C SER A 261 -17.68 -7.03 -25.02
N ILE A 262 -17.51 -7.70 -23.87
CA ILE A 262 -18.12 -9.02 -23.62
C ILE A 262 -19.67 -8.98 -23.75
N ASP A 263 -20.27 -7.83 -23.50
CA ASP A 263 -21.71 -7.58 -23.63
C ASP A 263 -22.12 -7.11 -25.04
N GLY A 264 -21.18 -7.08 -25.98
CA GLY A 264 -21.38 -6.64 -27.36
C GLY A 264 -21.44 -5.11 -27.55
N GLN A 265 -21.06 -4.32 -26.54
CA GLN A 265 -21.08 -2.86 -26.62
C GLN A 265 -19.78 -2.31 -27.21
N ILE A 266 -19.87 -1.27 -28.03
CA ILE A 266 -18.69 -0.50 -28.44
C ILE A 266 -18.43 0.56 -27.38
N ILE A 267 -17.28 0.47 -26.72
CA ILE A 267 -16.88 1.38 -25.65
C ILE A 267 -15.73 2.26 -26.16
N GLN A 268 -15.81 3.56 -25.95
CA GLN A 268 -14.68 4.46 -26.14
C GLN A 268 -14.51 5.26 -24.85
N SER A 269 -13.52 4.87 -24.04
CA SER A 269 -13.26 5.54 -22.75
C SER A 269 -12.49 6.84 -22.95
N ASP A 270 -12.10 7.49 -21.85
CA ASP A 270 -11.13 8.58 -21.88
C ASP A 270 -9.69 8.06 -22.03
N SER A 271 -8.76 8.97 -22.35
CA SER A 271 -7.34 8.64 -22.54
C SER A 271 -6.66 8.12 -21.26
N HIS A 272 -7.13 8.48 -20.07
CA HIS A 272 -6.54 8.02 -18.81
C HIS A 272 -6.86 6.54 -18.55
N THR A 273 -8.11 6.13 -18.80
CA THR A 273 -8.52 4.71 -18.76
C THR A 273 -7.74 3.87 -19.76
N ARG A 274 -7.52 4.37 -20.99
CA ARG A 274 -6.69 3.68 -21.99
C ARG A 274 -5.22 3.60 -21.61
N TRP A 275 -4.68 4.67 -21.03
CA TRP A 275 -3.30 4.69 -20.54
C TRP A 275 -3.06 3.66 -19.42
N MET A 276 -4.03 3.45 -18.53
CA MET A 276 -3.93 2.44 -17.47
C MET A 276 -3.59 1.04 -18.02
N PHE A 277 -4.21 0.59 -19.12
CA PHE A 277 -3.86 -0.70 -19.73
C PHE A 277 -2.44 -0.75 -20.29
N LEU A 278 -1.98 0.36 -20.88
CA LEU A 278 -0.61 0.49 -21.38
C LEU A 278 0.40 0.49 -20.22
N SER A 279 0.07 1.14 -19.10
CA SER A 279 0.87 1.10 -17.87
C SER A 279 1.01 -0.32 -17.32
N ILE A 280 -0.09 -1.08 -17.27
CA ILE A 280 -0.05 -2.49 -16.86
C ILE A 280 0.92 -3.30 -17.75
N LEU A 281 0.92 -3.07 -19.08
CA LEU A 281 1.84 -3.75 -19.99
C LEU A 281 3.31 -3.34 -19.76
N ILE A 282 3.56 -2.06 -19.46
CA ILE A 282 4.87 -1.54 -19.08
C ILE A 282 5.35 -2.23 -17.80
N ASP A 283 4.49 -2.37 -16.78
CA ASP A 283 4.84 -3.00 -15.51
C ASP A 283 5.02 -4.52 -15.61
N ILE A 284 4.28 -5.18 -16.52
CA ILE A 284 4.55 -6.59 -16.89
C ILE A 284 5.93 -6.72 -17.55
N ASN A 285 6.35 -5.70 -18.31
CA ASN A 285 7.68 -5.57 -18.94
C ASN A 285 8.06 -6.74 -19.88
N ASN A 286 7.08 -7.48 -20.41
CA ASN A 286 7.30 -8.55 -21.38
C ASN A 286 5.99 -8.99 -22.03
N ALA A 287 6.01 -9.37 -23.31
CA ALA A 287 4.84 -9.89 -24.00
C ALA A 287 5.25 -10.85 -25.11
N ASN A 288 4.35 -11.76 -25.48
CA ASN A 288 4.61 -12.64 -26.62
C ASN A 288 4.51 -11.87 -27.95
N GLU A 289 5.12 -12.43 -29.00
CA GLU A 289 5.17 -11.84 -30.34
C GLU A 289 3.79 -11.49 -30.92
N LYS A 290 2.76 -12.29 -30.64
CA LYS A 290 1.40 -12.03 -31.11
C LYS A 290 0.82 -10.78 -30.44
N THR A 291 1.01 -10.63 -29.13
CA THR A 291 0.58 -9.46 -28.36
C THR A 291 1.29 -8.19 -28.84
N ILE A 292 2.62 -8.25 -29.02
CA ILE A 292 3.43 -7.14 -29.53
C ILE A 292 2.94 -6.70 -30.92
N ASN A 293 2.72 -7.65 -31.83
CA ASN A 293 2.23 -7.35 -33.17
C ASN A 293 0.83 -6.73 -33.16
N ARG A 294 -0.08 -7.20 -32.29
CA ARG A 294 -1.41 -6.55 -32.12
C ARG A 294 -1.25 -5.10 -31.71
N LEU A 295 -0.43 -4.82 -30.70
CA LEU A 295 -0.20 -3.46 -30.21
C LEU A 295 0.43 -2.56 -31.30
N LYS A 296 1.38 -3.08 -32.08
CA LYS A 296 1.93 -2.40 -33.27
C LYS A 296 0.85 -2.05 -34.30
N GLN A 297 -0.06 -2.98 -34.61
CA GLN A 297 -1.16 -2.70 -35.55
C GLN A 297 -2.09 -1.60 -35.04
N ILE A 298 -2.32 -1.56 -33.73
CA ILE A 298 -3.10 -0.48 -33.10
C ILE A 298 -2.38 0.86 -33.22
N LEU A 299 -1.06 0.91 -32.99
CA LEU A 299 -0.25 2.13 -33.20
C LEU A 299 -0.40 2.65 -34.63
N ILE A 300 -0.22 1.78 -35.63
CA ILE A 300 -0.32 2.13 -37.05
C ILE A 300 -1.69 2.71 -37.35
N ARG A 301 -2.77 2.05 -36.91
CA ARG A 301 -4.13 2.52 -37.10
C ARG A 301 -4.38 3.88 -36.43
N LYS A 302 -3.96 4.05 -35.17
CA LYS A 302 -4.17 5.31 -34.44
C LYS A 302 -3.44 6.47 -35.09
N TYR A 303 -2.25 6.22 -35.63
CA TYR A 303 -1.46 7.25 -36.28
C TYR A 303 -2.00 7.62 -37.66
N GLU A 304 -2.34 6.62 -38.49
CA GLU A 304 -2.72 6.85 -39.90
C GLU A 304 -4.20 7.17 -40.09
N VAL A 305 -5.08 6.72 -39.19
CA VAL A 305 -6.53 6.82 -39.34
C VAL A 305 -7.15 7.74 -38.30
N ASP A 306 -6.89 7.47 -37.02
CA ASP A 306 -7.63 8.12 -35.93
C ASP A 306 -7.00 9.47 -35.51
N ASN A 307 -5.74 9.70 -35.87
CA ASN A 307 -4.95 10.89 -35.53
C ASN A 307 -4.86 11.18 -34.01
N GLU A 308 -4.81 10.11 -33.20
CA GLU A 308 -4.75 10.16 -31.74
C GLU A 308 -3.30 10.17 -31.22
N VAL A 309 -2.60 11.28 -31.47
CA VAL A 309 -1.14 11.34 -31.31
C VAL A 309 -0.64 11.02 -29.90
N GLN A 310 -1.33 11.49 -28.85
CA GLN A 310 -0.92 11.23 -27.48
C GLN A 310 -0.97 9.73 -27.15
N GLU A 311 -1.91 8.98 -27.74
CA GLU A 311 -1.95 7.54 -27.61
C GLU A 311 -0.90 6.84 -28.45
N CYS A 312 -0.60 7.34 -29.64
CA CYS A 312 0.53 6.83 -30.42
C CYS A 312 1.83 6.92 -29.62
N ILE A 313 2.07 8.04 -28.93
CA ILE A 313 3.22 8.22 -28.03
C ILE A 313 3.22 7.17 -26.91
N ASN A 314 2.07 6.98 -26.24
CA ASN A 314 1.96 6.02 -25.15
C ASN A 314 2.16 4.56 -25.60
N ILE A 315 1.64 4.21 -26.78
CA ILE A 315 1.83 2.88 -27.36
C ILE A 315 3.29 2.68 -27.80
N ALA A 316 3.91 3.68 -28.42
CA ALA A 316 5.31 3.65 -28.82
C ALA A 316 6.23 3.40 -27.61
N ARG A 317 5.99 4.12 -26.50
CA ARG A 317 6.67 3.87 -25.21
C ARG A 317 6.48 2.43 -24.72
N THR A 318 5.25 1.95 -24.76
CA THR A 318 4.92 0.57 -24.32
C THR A 318 5.64 -0.47 -25.18
N LEU A 319 5.66 -0.29 -26.51
CA LEU A 319 6.38 -1.18 -27.44
C LEU A 319 7.88 -1.18 -27.16
N HIS A 320 8.48 -0.02 -26.90
CA HIS A 320 9.89 0.09 -26.51
C HIS A 320 10.18 -0.67 -25.20
N THR A 321 9.33 -0.52 -24.18
CA THR A 321 9.47 -1.28 -22.93
C THR A 321 9.38 -2.79 -23.16
N LEU A 322 8.44 -3.25 -23.99
CA LEU A 322 8.23 -4.68 -24.25
C LEU A 322 9.33 -5.31 -25.13
N ASP A 323 9.89 -4.58 -26.10
CA ASP A 323 10.98 -5.04 -26.98
C ASP A 323 11.83 -3.85 -27.47
N SER A 324 12.76 -3.41 -26.62
CA SER A 324 13.64 -2.26 -26.90
C SER A 324 14.66 -2.51 -28.02
N VAL A 325 14.84 -3.78 -28.42
CA VAL A 325 15.73 -4.14 -29.53
C VAL A 325 15.07 -3.85 -30.86
N ARG A 326 13.75 -4.09 -30.96
CA ARG A 326 12.97 -3.88 -32.17
C ARG A 326 12.37 -2.48 -32.25
N PHE A 327 11.91 -1.93 -31.15
CA PHE A 327 11.22 -0.65 -31.14
C PHE A 327 12.08 0.43 -30.48
N PRO A 328 12.36 1.55 -31.15
CA PRO A 328 13.12 2.65 -30.56
C PRO A 328 12.33 3.33 -29.44
N GLU A 329 13.00 4.12 -28.62
CA GLU A 329 12.34 5.06 -27.69
C GLU A 329 11.54 6.09 -28.49
N GLU A 330 10.39 6.54 -27.96
CA GLU A 330 9.55 7.48 -28.68
C GLU A 330 10.21 8.86 -28.81
N ILE A 331 10.18 9.43 -30.01
CA ILE A 331 10.62 10.81 -30.26
C ILE A 331 9.41 11.60 -30.71
N HIS A 332 9.05 12.64 -29.97
CA HIS A 332 7.92 13.49 -30.31
C HIS A 332 8.33 14.97 -30.31
N ASP A 333 7.52 15.82 -30.95
CA ASP A 333 7.73 17.27 -30.91
C ASP A 333 7.43 17.85 -29.50
N GLU A 334 7.86 19.09 -29.25
CA GLU A 334 7.68 19.76 -27.95
C GLU A 334 6.20 19.86 -27.54
N GLY A 335 5.30 19.95 -28.52
CA GLY A 335 3.85 20.02 -28.30
C GLY A 335 3.16 18.68 -28.10
N ARG A 336 3.84 17.55 -28.31
CA ARG A 336 3.25 16.19 -28.37
C ARG A 336 2.13 16.07 -29.41
N ILE A 337 2.27 16.82 -30.51
CA ILE A 337 1.36 16.86 -31.65
C ILE A 337 1.85 15.92 -32.76
N ARG A 338 3.07 15.37 -32.67
CA ARG A 338 3.54 14.34 -33.60
C ARG A 338 4.55 13.36 -32.99
N LEU A 339 4.41 12.07 -33.33
CA LEU A 339 5.47 11.06 -33.18
C LEU A 339 6.43 11.15 -34.37
N LEU A 340 7.64 11.68 -34.15
CA LEU A 340 8.61 12.01 -35.18
C LEU A 340 9.29 10.78 -35.80
N ASN A 341 9.48 9.72 -35.01
CA ASN A 341 10.09 8.46 -35.45
C ASN A 341 9.06 7.37 -35.79
N TYR A 342 7.82 7.73 -36.12
CA TYR A 342 6.74 6.77 -36.44
C TYR A 342 7.13 5.71 -37.50
N GLU A 343 7.85 6.12 -38.55
CA GLU A 343 8.24 5.21 -39.65
C GLU A 343 9.11 4.03 -39.19
N GLU A 344 9.85 4.20 -38.08
CA GLU A 344 10.67 3.13 -37.49
C GLU A 344 9.79 2.04 -36.86
N TYR A 345 8.69 2.43 -36.20
CA TYR A 345 7.72 1.48 -35.65
C TYR A 345 6.90 0.75 -36.72
N LYS A 346 6.69 1.40 -37.88
CA LYS A 346 5.96 0.77 -38.99
C LYS A 346 6.79 -0.32 -39.67
N SER A 347 8.09 -0.07 -39.82
CA SER A 347 9.02 -0.89 -40.59
C SER A 347 9.48 -2.17 -39.87
N ASN A 348 9.48 -2.15 -38.52
CA ASN A 348 9.88 -3.27 -37.66
C ASN A 348 8.67 -4.01 -37.14
#